data_AF-A0A4Q6J6T0-F1
#
_entry.id   AF-A0A4Q6J6T0-F1
#
_cell.length_a   1.000
_cell.length_b   1.000
_cell.length_c   1.000
_cell.angle_alpha   90.00
_cell.angle_beta   90.00
_cell.angle_gamma   90.00
#
_symmetry.space_group_name_H-M   'P 1'
#
loop_
_entity.id
_entity.type
_entity.pdbx_description
1 polymer ?
#
loop_
_entity_poly.entity_id
_entity_poly.type
_entity_poly.pdbx_seq_one_letter_code
_entity_poly.pdbx_strand_id
1 'polypeptide(L)'
;MSEGYFNETPEPTDKHVRNYLELLGAIIKSNRLSESDKHVGMEYYIDAKLSPYFGKSISRKTLAKAESGSASVAIGIHAAIIDDMGVWPEILKIMSAGRVLDARYITLVLERLKEKEVENKKARLAKLHKEFFNEIGI
;
A
#
# COMPACT_ATOMS: atom_id res chain seq x y z
N MET A 1 -20.18 29.32 -5.57
CA MET A 1 -19.44 28.24 -6.26
C MET A 1 -18.09 28.16 -5.60
N SER A 2 -17.74 27.03 -4.99
CA SER A 2 -16.47 26.84 -4.29
C SER A 2 -15.33 26.95 -5.30
N GLU A 3 -14.69 28.13 -5.37
CA GLU A 3 -13.37 28.22 -5.95
C GLU A 3 -12.50 27.19 -5.24
N GLY A 4 -12.02 26.23 -6.02
CA GLY A 4 -11.66 24.91 -5.52
C GLY A 4 -10.54 24.99 -4.50
N TYR A 5 -10.76 24.37 -3.33
CA TYR A 5 -9.74 24.07 -2.31
C TYR A 5 -8.47 23.42 -2.90
N PHE A 6 -8.58 22.80 -4.07
CA PHE A 6 -7.47 22.20 -4.82
C PHE A 6 -6.83 23.12 -5.88
N ASN A 7 -7.20 24.41 -5.96
CA ASN A 7 -6.62 25.41 -6.87
C ASN A 7 -5.80 26.47 -6.14
N GLU A 8 -5.82 26.46 -4.80
CA GLU A 8 -5.03 27.36 -3.96
C GLU A 8 -3.53 27.02 -4.03
N THR A 9 -2.66 28.02 -3.90
CA THR A 9 -1.21 27.80 -3.79
C THR A 9 -0.82 28.11 -2.34
N PRO A 10 -1.01 27.15 -1.42
CA PRO A 10 -0.72 27.36 -0.01
C PRO A 10 0.79 27.56 0.21
N GLU A 11 1.16 28.23 1.31
CA GLU A 11 2.55 28.25 1.74
C GLU A 11 2.95 26.86 2.24
N PRO A 12 4.23 26.43 2.09
CA PRO A 12 4.65 25.08 2.50
C PRO A 12 4.40 24.74 3.97
N THR A 13 4.31 25.76 4.84
CA THR A 13 4.05 25.61 6.28
C THR A 13 2.57 25.43 6.61
N ASP A 14 1.67 25.68 5.66
CA ASP A 14 0.24 25.64 5.90
C ASP A 14 -0.26 24.20 6.03
N LYS A 15 -1.23 24.00 6.92
CA LYS A 15 -1.95 22.73 7.06
C LYS A 15 -2.98 22.58 5.92
N HIS A 16 -2.50 22.45 4.70
CA HIS A 16 -3.31 22.44 3.48
C HIS A 16 -3.19 21.11 2.72
N VAL A 17 -4.29 20.63 2.14
CA VAL A 17 -4.32 19.32 1.45
C VAL A 17 -3.29 19.20 0.32
N ARG A 18 -3.02 20.27 -0.42
CA ARG A 18 -1.99 20.29 -1.47
C ARG A 18 -0.60 20.01 -0.90
N ASN A 19 -0.21 20.62 0.21
CA ASN A 19 1.07 20.36 0.87
C ASN A 19 1.19 18.89 1.28
N TYR A 20 0.10 18.28 1.77
CA TYR A 20 0.08 16.85 2.07
C TYR A 20 0.25 15.98 0.83
N LEU A 21 -0.42 16.31 -0.28
CA LEU A 21 -0.31 15.55 -1.52
C LEU A 21 1.08 15.70 -2.15
N GLU A 22 1.68 16.88 -2.12
CA GLU A 22 3.04 17.13 -2.58
C GLU A 22 4.07 16.34 -1.75
N LEU A 23 3.91 16.34 -0.43
CA LEU A 23 4.73 15.50 0.46
C LEU A 23 4.58 14.02 0.11
N LEU A 24 3.35 13.53 -0.07
CA LEU A 24 3.10 12.14 -0.46
C LEU A 24 3.77 11.82 -1.81
N GLY A 25 3.65 12.70 -2.79
CA GLY A 25 4.31 12.55 -4.09
C GLY A 25 5.83 12.51 -3.98
N ALA A 26 6.42 13.38 -3.15
CA ALA A 26 7.85 13.38 -2.90
C ALA A 26 8.34 12.08 -2.23
N ILE A 27 7.58 11.55 -1.27
CA ILE A 27 7.87 10.26 -0.62
C ILE A 27 7.84 9.13 -1.65
N ILE A 28 6.78 9.07 -2.47
CA ILE A 28 6.63 8.07 -3.53
C ILE A 28 7.82 8.12 -4.50
N LYS A 29 8.16 9.33 -4.96
CA LYS A 29 9.28 9.54 -5.88
C LYS A 29 10.60 9.12 -5.25
N SER A 30 10.85 9.51 -4.01
CA SER A 30 12.06 9.16 -3.28
C SER A 30 12.20 7.64 -3.12
N ASN A 31 11.10 6.96 -2.76
CA ASN A 31 11.09 5.52 -2.65
C ASN A 31 11.45 4.84 -3.98
N ARG A 32 10.81 5.20 -5.09
CA ARG A 32 11.18 4.65 -6.41
C ARG A 32 12.65 4.90 -6.76
N LEU A 33 13.16 6.10 -6.47
CA LEU A 33 14.56 6.45 -6.75
C LEU A 33 15.56 5.74 -5.81
N SER A 34 15.10 5.25 -4.66
CA SER A 34 15.92 4.49 -3.70
C SER A 34 16.03 3.00 -4.03
N GLU A 35 15.20 2.51 -4.96
CA GLU A 35 15.27 1.13 -5.45
C GLU A 35 16.55 0.90 -6.28
N SER A 36 17.02 -0.35 -6.30
CA SER A 36 18.21 -0.75 -7.10
C SER A 36 18.11 -0.32 -8.57
N ASP A 37 19.26 -0.06 -9.21
CA ASP A 37 19.45 0.57 -10.54
C ASP A 37 18.47 0.16 -11.66
N LYS A 38 17.83 -1.02 -11.58
CA LYS A 38 16.84 -1.50 -12.54
C LYS A 38 15.45 -0.86 -12.40
N HIS A 39 15.07 -0.33 -11.23
CA HIS A 39 13.73 0.22 -10.96
C HIS A 39 13.68 1.75 -10.92
N VAL A 40 14.82 2.41 -11.14
CA VAL A 40 14.90 3.87 -11.32
C VAL A 40 14.10 4.31 -12.56
N GLY A 41 13.97 3.44 -13.57
CA GLY A 41 13.15 3.69 -14.74
C GLY A 41 11.65 3.58 -14.45
N MET A 42 10.88 4.62 -14.77
CA MET A 42 9.42 4.63 -14.57
C MET A 42 8.72 3.45 -15.27
N GLU A 43 9.17 3.05 -16.45
CA GLU A 43 8.55 1.94 -17.21
C GLU A 43 8.71 0.61 -16.49
N TYR A 44 9.92 0.31 -16.03
CA TYR A 44 10.18 -0.92 -15.30
C TYR A 44 9.44 -0.94 -13.96
N TYR A 45 9.43 0.18 -13.23
CA TYR A 45 8.67 0.29 -11.98
C TYR A 45 7.16 0.03 -12.21
N ILE A 46 6.60 0.63 -13.25
CA ILE A 46 5.19 0.41 -13.61
C ILE A 46 4.94 -1.06 -13.92
N ASP A 47 5.74 -1.67 -14.79
CA ASP A 47 5.48 -3.02 -15.25
C ASP A 47 5.73 -4.07 -14.17
N ALA A 48 6.78 -3.90 -13.36
CA ALA A 48 7.14 -4.84 -12.31
C ALA A 48 6.25 -4.71 -11.07
N LYS A 49 5.88 -3.47 -10.68
CA LYS A 49 5.22 -3.22 -9.39
C LYS A 49 3.75 -2.86 -9.52
N LEU A 50 3.36 -2.05 -10.50
CA LEU A 50 1.99 -1.51 -10.57
C LEU A 50 1.06 -2.32 -11.47
N SER A 51 1.53 -2.83 -12.61
CA SER A 51 0.75 -3.65 -13.54
C SER A 51 0.01 -4.84 -12.89
N PRO A 52 0.58 -5.55 -11.89
CA PRO A 52 -0.13 -6.62 -11.18
C PRO A 52 -1.45 -6.20 -10.53
N TYR A 53 -1.57 -4.95 -10.08
CA TYR A 53 -2.78 -4.45 -9.40
C TYR A 53 -3.91 -4.07 -10.37
N PHE A 54 -3.57 -3.71 -11.60
CA PHE A 54 -4.53 -3.18 -12.57
C PHE A 54 -4.83 -4.14 -13.72
N GLY A 55 -4.09 -5.25 -13.82
CA GLY A 55 -4.16 -6.19 -14.95
C GLY A 55 -3.69 -5.59 -16.29
N LYS A 56 -3.11 -4.38 -16.25
CA LYS A 56 -2.57 -3.65 -17.39
C LYS A 56 -1.54 -2.63 -16.94
N SER A 57 -0.62 -2.28 -17.84
CA SER A 57 0.35 -1.22 -17.61
C SER A 57 -0.33 0.16 -17.57
N ILE A 58 0.08 0.99 -16.61
CA ILE A 58 -0.37 2.38 -16.51
C ILE A 58 0.59 3.30 -17.26
N SER A 59 0.14 4.50 -17.64
CA SER A 59 1.02 5.43 -18.34
C SER A 59 2.10 6.02 -17.43
N ARG A 60 3.30 6.30 -17.97
CA ARG A 60 4.34 7.11 -17.29
C ARG A 60 3.81 8.43 -16.77
N LYS A 61 2.89 9.06 -17.51
CA LYS A 61 2.24 10.32 -17.12
C LYS A 61 1.41 10.16 -15.85
N THR A 62 0.78 9.00 -15.65
CA THR A 62 0.03 8.69 -14.42
C THR A 62 0.97 8.58 -13.23
N LEU A 63 2.08 7.86 -13.38
CA LEU A 63 3.09 7.74 -12.32
C LEU A 63 3.73 9.11 -12.00
N ALA A 64 4.11 9.88 -13.02
CA ALA A 64 4.68 11.21 -12.84
C ALA A 64 3.72 12.18 -12.10
N LYS A 65 2.41 12.09 -12.37
CA LYS A 65 1.39 12.84 -11.62
C LYS A 65 1.28 12.38 -10.17
N ALA A 66 1.40 11.08 -9.90
CA ALA A 66 1.38 10.55 -8.55
C ALA A 66 2.59 11.06 -7.75
N GLU A 67 3.77 11.03 -8.37
CA GLU A 67 5.03 11.58 -7.82
C GLU A 67 5.01 13.09 -7.63
N SER A 68 4.16 13.82 -8.36
CA SER A 68 4.01 15.27 -8.19
C SER A 68 2.92 15.65 -7.19
N GLY A 69 2.26 14.69 -6.54
CA GLY A 69 1.16 14.98 -5.62
C GLY A 69 -0.10 15.54 -6.30
N SER A 70 -0.34 15.21 -7.57
CA SER A 70 -1.51 15.74 -8.27
C SER A 70 -2.82 15.12 -7.73
N ALA A 71 -3.76 15.97 -7.30
CA ALA A 71 -5.11 15.57 -6.90
C ALA A 71 -5.94 14.89 -8.02
N SER A 72 -5.50 14.97 -9.29
CA SER A 72 -6.16 14.29 -10.42
C SER A 72 -5.90 12.78 -10.51
N VAL A 73 -5.05 12.24 -9.64
CA VAL A 73 -4.69 10.81 -9.65
C VAL A 73 -5.71 10.02 -8.84
N ALA A 74 -6.17 8.90 -9.41
CA ALA A 74 -7.11 8.02 -8.73
C ALA A 74 -6.48 7.41 -7.47
N ILE A 75 -7.24 7.35 -6.36
CA ILE A 75 -6.75 6.84 -5.07
C ILE A 75 -6.17 5.42 -5.15
N GLY A 76 -6.69 4.58 -6.04
CA GLY A 76 -6.18 3.22 -6.25
C GLY A 76 -4.73 3.17 -6.74
N ILE A 77 -4.26 4.20 -7.46
CA ILE A 77 -2.85 4.30 -7.88
C ILE A 77 -1.96 4.54 -6.65
N HIS A 78 -2.36 5.47 -5.77
CA HIS A 78 -1.63 5.73 -4.53
C HIS A 78 -1.64 4.50 -3.61
N ALA A 79 -2.77 3.80 -3.49
CA ALA A 79 -2.87 2.59 -2.69
C ALA A 79 -1.93 1.48 -3.20
N ALA A 80 -1.87 1.24 -4.50
CA ALA A 80 -0.96 0.26 -5.09
C ALA A 80 0.52 0.59 -4.84
N ILE A 81 0.89 1.88 -4.95
CA ILE A 81 2.26 2.33 -4.67
C ILE A 81 2.60 2.15 -3.19
N ILE A 82 1.69 2.53 -2.28
CA ILE A 82 1.91 2.41 -0.83
C ILE A 82 2.00 0.94 -0.39
N ASP A 83 1.24 0.06 -1.02
CA ASP A 83 1.33 -1.39 -0.82
C ASP A 83 2.69 -1.92 -1.28
N ASP A 84 3.17 -1.51 -2.45
CA ASP A 84 4.50 -1.87 -2.97
C ASP A 84 5.65 -1.39 -2.07
N MET A 85 5.51 -0.19 -1.51
CA MET A 85 6.46 0.36 -0.52
C MET A 85 6.55 -0.49 0.76
N GLY A 86 5.56 -1.37 1.01
CA GLY A 86 5.51 -2.22 2.20
C GLY A 86 5.24 -1.46 3.50
N VAL A 87 4.83 -0.19 3.43
CA VAL A 87 4.65 0.69 4.61
C VAL A 87 3.20 0.77 5.10
N TRP A 88 2.28 0.06 4.44
CA TRP A 88 0.86 0.06 4.81
C TRP A 88 0.62 -0.39 6.26
N PRO A 89 1.27 -1.46 6.79
CA PRO A 89 1.13 -1.85 8.19
C PRO A 89 1.54 -0.75 9.17
N GLU A 90 2.63 -0.03 8.89
CA GLU A 90 3.16 1.06 9.70
C GLU A 90 2.22 2.26 9.68
N ILE A 91 1.68 2.60 8.50
CA ILE A 91 0.66 3.66 8.35
C ILE A 91 -0.57 3.31 9.21
N LEU A 92 -1.07 2.09 9.12
CA LEU A 92 -2.21 1.62 9.95
C LEU A 92 -1.88 1.68 11.44
N LYS A 93 -0.67 1.29 11.84
CA LYS A 93 -0.20 1.37 13.23
C LYS A 93 -0.15 2.82 13.74
N ILE A 94 0.35 3.76 12.93
CA ILE A 94 0.41 5.18 13.29
C ILE A 94 -1.01 5.77 13.37
N MET A 95 -1.88 5.47 12.39
CA MET A 95 -3.26 5.95 12.37
C MET A 95 -4.10 5.38 13.52
N SER A 96 -3.92 4.10 13.86
CA SER A 96 -4.60 3.46 14.98
C SER A 96 -4.10 3.99 16.34
N ALA A 97 -2.80 4.25 16.48
CA ALA A 97 -2.25 4.94 17.64
C ALA A 97 -2.78 6.38 17.78
N GLY A 98 -3.09 7.04 16.64
CA GLY A 98 -3.73 8.35 16.57
C GLY A 98 -5.23 8.38 16.88
N ARG A 99 -5.86 7.24 17.24
CA ARG A 99 -7.31 7.09 17.53
C ARG A 99 -8.25 7.29 16.33
N VAL A 100 -7.81 7.01 15.10
CA VAL A 100 -8.74 6.91 13.96
C VAL A 100 -9.44 5.55 14.02
N LEU A 101 -10.77 5.56 14.25
CA LEU A 101 -11.58 4.35 14.48
C LEU A 101 -11.44 3.31 13.35
N ASP A 102 -11.36 3.76 12.10
CA ASP A 102 -11.30 2.90 10.92
C ASP A 102 -9.97 2.13 10.82
N ALA A 103 -8.85 2.79 11.12
CA ALA A 103 -7.53 2.14 11.12
C ALA A 103 -7.40 1.07 12.20
N ARG A 104 -8.04 1.31 13.36
CA ARG A 104 -8.13 0.32 14.43
C ARG A 104 -8.95 -0.90 13.99
N TYR A 105 -10.06 -0.69 13.29
CA TYR A 105 -10.87 -1.79 12.75
C TYR A 105 -10.09 -2.62 11.73
N ILE A 106 -9.38 -2.00 10.80
CA ILE A 106 -8.54 -2.71 9.81
C ILE A 106 -7.45 -3.54 10.50
N THR A 107 -6.80 -3.00 11.53
CA THR A 107 -5.78 -3.72 12.32
C THR A 107 -6.36 -4.98 12.95
N LEU A 108 -7.53 -4.88 13.58
CA LEU A 108 -8.22 -6.01 14.20
C LEU A 108 -8.62 -7.09 13.18
N VAL A 109 -9.05 -6.69 11.98
CA VAL A 109 -9.36 -7.63 10.89
C VAL A 109 -8.10 -8.37 10.44
N LEU A 110 -6.98 -7.66 10.27
CA LEU A 110 -5.70 -8.27 9.86
C LEU A 110 -5.17 -9.25 10.91
N GLU A 111 -5.25 -8.92 12.19
CA GLU A 111 -4.88 -9.82 13.29
C GLU A 111 -5.72 -11.10 13.26
N ARG A 112 -7.04 -10.95 13.11
CA ARG A 112 -7.96 -12.11 13.03
C ARG A 112 -7.71 -12.99 11.81
N LEU A 113 -7.34 -12.40 10.67
CA LEU A 113 -6.95 -13.16 9.47
C LEU A 113 -5.67 -13.96 9.71
N LYS A 114 -4.66 -13.37 10.38
CA LYS A 114 -3.41 -14.05 10.74
C LYS A 114 -3.66 -15.21 11.70
N GLU A 115 -4.49 -15.01 12.73
CA GLU A 115 -4.87 -16.07 13.67
C GLU A 115 -5.51 -17.26 12.95
N LYS A 116 -6.46 -16.98 12.05
CA LYS A 116 -7.13 -18.01 11.25
C LYS A 116 -6.16 -18.76 10.34
N GLU A 117 -5.17 -18.08 9.78
CA GLU A 117 -4.13 -18.72 8.97
C GLU A 117 -3.24 -19.66 9.80
N VAL A 118 -2.88 -19.26 11.01
CA VAL A 118 -2.13 -20.09 11.97
C VAL A 118 -2.95 -21.31 12.38
N GLU A 119 -4.24 -21.14 12.67
CA GLU A 119 -5.15 -22.23 13.04
C GLU A 119 -5.32 -23.23 11.88
N ASN A 120 -5.51 -22.73 10.65
CA ASN A 120 -5.57 -23.57 9.45
C ASN A 120 -4.27 -24.36 9.23
N LYS A 121 -3.10 -23.74 9.45
CA LYS A 121 -1.80 -24.42 9.38
C LYS A 121 -1.69 -25.53 10.43
N LYS A 122 -2.12 -25.28 11.68
CA LYS A 122 -2.17 -26.30 12.73
C LYS A 122 -3.11 -27.46 12.38
N ALA A 123 -4.31 -27.16 11.89
CA ALA A 123 -5.27 -28.17 11.46
C ALA A 123 -4.75 -29.03 10.31
N ARG A 124 -4.08 -28.40 9.32
CA ARG A 124 -3.44 -29.10 8.20
C ARG A 124 -2.29 -30.00 8.66
N LEU A 125 -1.45 -29.52 9.58
CA LEU A 125 -0.39 -30.32 10.21
C LEU A 125 -0.95 -31.51 11.00
N ALA A 126 -2.00 -31.29 11.79
CA ALA A 126 -2.66 -32.37 12.54
C ALA A 126 -3.27 -33.43 11.62
N LYS A 127 -3.87 -33.01 10.49
CA LYS A 127 -4.41 -33.91 9.47
C LYS A 127 -3.29 -34.72 8.80
N LEU A 128 -2.21 -34.07 8.37
CA LEU A 128 -1.02 -34.73 7.81
C LEU A 128 -0.41 -35.73 8.78
N HIS A 129 -0.30 -35.38 10.06
CA HIS A 129 0.17 -36.29 11.10
C HIS A 129 -0.73 -37.53 11.18
N LYS A 130 -2.05 -37.34 11.24
CA LYS A 130 -3.01 -38.45 11.33
C LYS A 130 -2.96 -39.36 10.10
N GLU A 131 -2.84 -38.80 8.91
CA GLU A 131 -2.71 -39.54 7.65
C GLU A 131 -1.39 -40.34 7.62
N PHE A 132 -0.27 -39.72 8.01
CA PHE A 132 1.04 -40.37 8.05
C PHE A 132 1.10 -41.55 9.04
N PHE A 133 0.51 -41.42 10.24
CA PHE A 133 0.47 -42.51 11.22
C PHE A 133 -0.54 -43.61 10.86
N ASN A 134 -1.62 -43.29 10.14
CA ASN A 134 -2.55 -44.30 9.61
C ASN A 134 -1.96 -45.09 8.43
N GLU A 135 -1.09 -44.49 7.61
CA GLU A 135 -0.44 -45.18 6.49
C GLU A 135 0.75 -46.07 6.92
N ILE A 136 1.40 -45.77 8.05
CA ILE A 136 2.54 -46.55 8.55
C ILE A 136 2.12 -47.77 9.40
N GLY A 137 0.83 -47.92 9.73
CA GLY A 137 0.30 -49.14 10.32
C GLY A 137 0.95 -49.53 11.66
N ILE A 138 0.81 -48.66 12.67
CA ILE A 138 0.89 -49.05 14.08
C ILE A 138 -0.53 -49.04 14.66
#